data_AF-A0A0M8SSJ9-F1
#
_entry.id   AF-A0A0M8SSJ9-F1
#
_cell.length_a   1.000
_cell.length_b   1.000
_cell.length_c   1.000
_cell.angle_alpha   90.00
_cell.angle_beta   90.00
_cell.angle_gamma   90.00
#
_symmetry.space_group_name_H-M   'P 1'
#
loop_
_entity.id
_entity.type
_entity.pdbx_description
1 polymer ?
#
loop_
_entity_poly.entity_id
_entity_poly.type
_entity_poly.pdbx_seq_one_letter_code
_entity_poly.pdbx_strand_id
1 'polypeptide(L)'
;MMLLMDDGEAPTLTSVAVRRRFTAAAWGSAIAWPLLAATGAPVLLWWLDIGWDEALTADFATSSLLPLVPVILYFCFDAVRTVRKEQRELAECAVDLISAAHAGDPLKLRVAARSFGTTLLMASTAFNTRVLPRRSARSFALRVFGEAEAEGLSPASLRVVQGLARMVA
;
A
#
# COMPACT_ATOMS: atom_id res chain seq x y z
N MET A 1 22.48 18.42 26.13
CA MET A 1 23.17 17.89 24.94
C MET A 1 22.10 17.29 24.04
N MET A 2 21.64 18.08 23.08
CA MET A 2 20.54 17.74 22.18
C MET A 2 21.10 16.80 21.11
N LEU A 3 20.67 15.54 21.10
CA LEU A 3 20.99 14.62 20.03
C LEU A 3 20.38 15.18 18.74
N LEU A 4 21.21 15.84 17.95
CA LEU A 4 21.01 16.04 16.52
C LEU A 4 20.85 14.63 15.93
N MET A 5 19.60 14.17 15.86
CA MET A 5 19.27 13.09 14.95
C MET A 5 19.57 13.65 13.57
N ASP A 6 20.67 13.16 13.01
CA ASP A 6 21.03 13.25 11.62
C ASP A 6 19.73 13.02 10.81
N ASP A 7 19.14 14.10 10.29
CA ASP A 7 18.00 14.03 9.38
C ASP A 7 18.57 13.53 8.05
N GLY A 8 18.91 12.24 8.04
CA GLY A 8 19.35 11.51 6.87
C GLY A 8 18.37 11.81 5.75
N GLU A 9 18.93 12.40 4.69
CA GLU A 9 18.22 12.91 3.52
C GLU A 9 17.11 11.93 3.14
N ALA A 10 15.85 12.34 3.37
CA ALA A 10 14.74 11.42 3.23
C ALA A 10 14.76 10.87 1.79
N PRO A 11 14.80 9.54 1.60
CA PRO A 11 15.03 8.96 0.28
C PRO A 11 13.97 9.48 -0.68
N THR A 12 14.45 9.99 -1.82
CA THR A 12 13.59 10.56 -2.85
C THR A 12 12.61 9.50 -3.35
N LEU A 13 11.34 9.88 -3.46
CA LEU A 13 10.30 8.99 -3.96
C LEU A 13 10.57 8.73 -5.45
N THR A 14 10.94 7.50 -5.80
CA THR A 14 11.11 7.08 -7.20
C THR A 14 10.06 6.04 -7.55
N SER A 15 9.59 6.02 -8.80
CA SER A 15 8.60 5.04 -9.28
C SER A 15 9.04 3.59 -9.06
N VAL A 16 10.33 3.31 -9.22
CA VAL A 16 10.93 1.98 -8.96
C VAL A 16 10.84 1.63 -7.47
N ALA A 17 11.17 2.55 -6.57
CA ALA A 17 11.07 2.31 -5.13
C ALA A 17 9.61 2.08 -4.70
N VAL A 18 8.67 2.84 -5.27
CA VAL A 18 7.23 2.65 -5.04
C VAL A 18 6.79 1.26 -5.51
N ARG A 19 7.13 0.86 -6.74
CA ARG A 19 6.81 -0.48 -7.28
C ARG A 19 7.37 -1.61 -6.44
N ARG A 20 8.64 -1.51 -6.02
CA ARG A 20 9.27 -2.51 -5.15
C ARG A 20 8.55 -2.65 -3.83
N ARG A 21 8.12 -1.54 -3.22
CA ARG A 21 7.37 -1.58 -1.96
C ARG A 21 5.96 -2.14 -2.10
N PHE A 22 5.22 -1.77 -3.16
CA PHE A 22 3.92 -2.41 -3.44
C PHE A 22 4.06 -3.91 -3.66
N THR A 23 5.12 -4.33 -4.37
CA THR A 23 5.41 -5.75 -4.59
C THR A 23 5.75 -6.45 -3.27
N ALA A 24 6.65 -5.87 -2.46
CA ALA A 24 7.01 -6.41 -1.16
C ALA A 24 5.82 -6.47 -0.19
N ALA A 25 4.94 -5.47 -0.20
CA ALA A 25 3.72 -5.45 0.61
C ALA A 25 2.74 -6.54 0.18
N ALA A 26 2.55 -6.76 -1.13
CA ALA A 26 1.72 -7.86 -1.63
C ALA A 26 2.25 -9.23 -1.18
N TRP A 27 3.57 -9.44 -1.25
CA TRP A 27 4.21 -10.66 -0.74
C TRP A 27 4.12 -10.77 0.78
N GLY A 28 4.37 -9.67 1.50
CA GLY A 28 4.27 -9.61 2.96
C GLY A 28 2.85 -9.96 3.45
N SER A 29 1.82 -9.40 2.83
CA SER A 29 0.43 -9.72 3.12
C SER A 29 0.06 -11.17 2.80
N ALA A 30 0.62 -11.73 1.73
CA ALA A 30 0.42 -13.12 1.35
C ALA A 30 1.12 -14.12 2.30
N ILE A 31 2.21 -13.71 2.96
CA ILE A 31 3.05 -14.57 3.82
C ILE A 31 2.79 -14.38 5.31
N ALA A 32 2.44 -13.17 5.76
CA ALA A 32 2.24 -12.84 7.16
C ALA A 32 1.02 -13.53 7.76
N TRP A 33 -0.09 -13.61 7.03
CA TRP A 33 -1.31 -14.27 7.51
C TRP A 33 -1.18 -15.79 7.64
N PRO A 34 -0.54 -16.52 6.70
CA PRO A 34 -0.25 -17.94 6.89
C PRO A 34 0.71 -18.20 8.05
N LEU A 35 1.69 -17.31 8.30
CA LEU A 35 2.60 -17.42 9.44
C LEU A 35 1.91 -17.16 10.78
N LEU A 36 1.09 -16.11 10.86
CA LEU A 36 0.26 -15.84 12.05
C LEU A 36 -0.70 -16.99 12.33
N ALA A 37 -1.24 -17.60 11.29
CA ALA A 37 -2.10 -18.75 11.44
C ALA A 37 -1.35 -20.02 11.82
N ALA A 38 -0.17 -20.28 11.24
CA ALA A 38 0.68 -21.42 11.60
C ALA A 38 1.19 -21.33 13.05
N THR A 39 1.37 -20.12 13.57
CA THR A 39 1.80 -19.89 14.96
C THR A 39 0.64 -19.82 15.95
N GLY A 40 -0.51 -19.28 15.54
CA GLY A 40 -1.71 -19.16 16.39
C GLY A 40 -2.56 -20.44 16.45
N ALA A 41 -2.61 -21.22 15.37
CA ALA A 41 -3.43 -22.44 15.31
C ALA A 41 -3.03 -23.50 16.35
N PRO A 42 -1.74 -23.80 16.61
CA PRO A 42 -1.35 -24.75 17.65
C PRO A 42 -1.75 -24.28 19.06
N VAL A 43 -1.67 -22.97 19.33
CA VAL A 43 -2.06 -22.38 20.62
C VAL A 43 -3.57 -22.45 20.80
N LEU A 44 -4.35 -22.19 19.74
CA LEU A 44 -5.81 -22.32 19.74
C LEU A 44 -6.25 -23.78 19.92
N LEU A 45 -5.62 -24.72 19.20
CA LEU A 45 -5.89 -26.15 19.32
C LEU A 45 -5.57 -26.67 20.73
N TRP A 46 -4.43 -26.25 21.31
CA TRP A 46 -4.08 -26.56 22.68
C TRP A 46 -5.07 -25.97 23.70
N TRP A 47 -5.50 -24.72 23.51
CA TRP A 47 -6.45 -24.08 24.42
C TRP A 47 -7.84 -24.72 24.39
N LEU A 48 -8.25 -25.26 23.24
CA LEU A 48 -9.52 -25.94 23.03
C LEU A 48 -9.47 -27.44 23.34
N ASP A 49 -8.32 -27.98 23.77
CA ASP A 49 -8.07 -29.40 24.03
C ASP A 49 -8.43 -30.31 22.84
N ILE A 50 -8.16 -29.83 21.62
CA ILE A 50 -8.42 -30.56 20.37
C ILE A 50 -7.13 -31.20 19.88
N GLY A 51 -7.14 -32.52 19.70
CA GLY A 51 -6.02 -33.24 19.08
C GLY A 51 -5.85 -32.86 17.60
N TRP A 52 -4.61 -32.91 17.10
CA TRP A 52 -4.33 -32.67 15.67
C TRP A 52 -5.11 -33.62 14.75
N ASP A 53 -5.32 -34.87 15.19
CA ASP A 53 -6.09 -35.87 14.45
C ASP A 53 -7.58 -35.52 14.42
N GLU A 54 -8.14 -34.92 15.48
CA GLU A 54 -9.54 -34.48 15.53
C GLU A 54 -9.78 -33.23 14.68
N ALA A 55 -8.84 -32.28 14.66
CA ALA A 55 -8.92 -31.08 13.82
C ALA A 55 -8.92 -31.36 12.30
N LEU A 56 -8.38 -32.51 11.89
CA LEU A 56 -8.30 -32.93 10.48
C LEU A 56 -9.46 -33.86 10.06
N THR A 57 -10.35 -34.24 10.99
CA THR A 57 -11.51 -35.09 10.69
C THR A 57 -12.70 -34.30 10.15
N ALA A 58 -13.55 -34.98 9.38
CA ALA A 58 -14.71 -34.40 8.71
C ALA A 58 -15.76 -33.80 9.67
N ASP A 59 -15.79 -34.25 10.93
CA ASP A 59 -16.72 -33.74 11.96
C ASP A 59 -16.35 -32.33 12.45
N PHE A 60 -15.10 -31.89 12.26
CA PHE A 60 -14.72 -30.52 12.56
C PHE A 60 -15.29 -29.53 11.54
N ALA A 61 -15.38 -29.94 10.27
CA ALA A 61 -15.91 -29.13 9.17
C ALA A 61 -17.42 -28.85 9.27
N THR A 62 -18.17 -29.70 10.01
CA THR A 62 -19.62 -29.55 10.23
C THR A 62 -19.97 -28.72 11.46
N SER A 63 -19.03 -28.54 12.40
CA SER A 63 -19.24 -27.85 13.69
C SER A 63 -19.27 -26.31 13.64
N SER A 64 -19.31 -25.70 12.46
CA SER A 64 -19.19 -24.23 12.24
C SER A 64 -17.87 -23.58 12.70
N LEU A 65 -16.91 -24.39 13.17
CA LEU A 65 -15.49 -24.01 13.25
C LEU A 65 -14.93 -24.05 11.83
N LEU A 66 -14.96 -22.90 11.15
CA LEU A 66 -14.49 -22.74 9.78
C LEU A 66 -13.14 -23.45 9.58
N PRO A 67 -12.96 -24.23 8.50
CA PRO A 67 -11.65 -24.78 8.17
C PRO A 67 -10.68 -23.61 8.08
N LEU A 68 -9.68 -23.61 8.97
CA LEU A 68 -8.71 -22.52 9.13
C LEU A 68 -8.05 -22.15 7.81
N VAL A 69 -7.78 -23.14 6.95
CA VAL A 69 -7.12 -22.97 5.66
C VAL A 69 -7.90 -22.03 4.71
N PRO A 70 -9.19 -22.26 4.38
CA PRO A 70 -10.00 -21.30 3.62
C PRO A 70 -10.07 -19.88 4.21
N VAL A 71 -10.16 -19.75 5.54
CA VAL A 71 -10.22 -18.43 6.20
C VAL A 71 -8.90 -17.67 6.06
N ILE A 72 -7.77 -18.36 6.26
CA ILE A 72 -6.44 -17.79 6.06
C ILE A 72 -6.25 -17.37 4.60
N LEU A 73 -6.58 -18.26 3.66
CA LEU A 73 -6.49 -17.97 2.22
C LEU A 73 -7.37 -16.77 1.83
N TYR A 74 -8.57 -16.66 2.40
CA TYR A 74 -9.45 -15.51 2.22
C TYR A 74 -8.79 -14.21 2.69
N PHE A 75 -8.26 -14.16 3.92
CA PHE A 75 -7.58 -12.97 4.45
C PHE A 75 -6.30 -12.61 3.66
N CYS A 76 -5.53 -13.61 3.21
CA CYS A 76 -4.38 -13.39 2.34
C CYS A 76 -4.80 -12.72 1.03
N PHE A 77 -5.84 -13.26 0.41
CA PHE A 77 -6.31 -12.78 -0.88
C PHE A 77 -6.95 -11.40 -0.77
N ASP A 78 -7.69 -11.13 0.30
CA ASP A 78 -8.28 -9.83 0.59
C ASP A 78 -7.21 -8.76 0.83
N ALA A 79 -6.15 -9.10 1.58
CA ALA A 79 -5.02 -8.20 1.80
C ALA A 79 -4.25 -7.91 0.50
N VAL A 80 -4.00 -8.93 -0.34
CA VAL A 80 -3.37 -8.74 -1.67
C VAL A 80 -4.25 -7.91 -2.59
N ARG A 81 -5.58 -8.15 -2.59
CA ARG A 81 -6.54 -7.35 -3.36
C ARG A 81 -6.54 -5.89 -2.94
N THR A 82 -6.48 -5.63 -1.64
CA THR A 82 -6.40 -4.28 -1.09
C THR A 82 -5.14 -3.56 -1.56
N VAL A 83 -3.97 -4.20 -1.49
CA VAL A 83 -2.70 -3.61 -1.99
C VAL A 83 -2.78 -3.31 -3.50
N ARG A 84 -3.35 -4.23 -4.29
CA ARG A 84 -3.54 -4.03 -5.74
C ARG A 84 -4.53 -2.89 -6.05
N LYS A 85 -5.58 -2.75 -5.25
CA LYS A 85 -6.55 -1.67 -5.37
C LYS A 85 -5.88 -0.31 -5.11
N GLU A 86 -5.14 -0.18 -4.03
CA GLU A 86 -4.38 1.06 -3.72
C GLU A 86 -3.36 1.40 -4.81
N GLN A 87 -2.68 0.39 -5.36
CA GLN A 87 -1.75 0.57 -6.48
C GLN A 87 -2.46 1.12 -7.72
N ARG A 88 -3.66 0.62 -8.03
CA ARG A 88 -4.48 1.07 -9.16
C ARG A 88 -4.97 2.50 -8.96
N GLU A 89 -5.52 2.82 -7.80
CA GLU A 89 -6.01 4.17 -7.47
C GLU A 89 -4.88 5.21 -7.57
N LEU A 90 -3.67 4.88 -7.11
CA LEU A 90 -2.51 5.77 -7.24
C LEU A 90 -2.10 5.98 -8.71
N ALA A 91 -2.12 4.92 -9.51
CA ALA A 91 -1.77 4.99 -10.94
C ALA A 91 -2.81 5.80 -11.73
N GLU A 92 -4.10 5.63 -11.45
CA GLU A 92 -5.18 6.41 -12.05
C GLU A 92 -5.05 7.90 -11.71
N CYS A 93 -4.83 8.24 -10.43
CA CYS A 93 -4.57 9.63 -10.04
C CYS A 93 -3.33 10.22 -10.73
N ALA A 94 -2.30 9.40 -10.99
CA ALA A 94 -1.12 9.83 -11.72
C ALA A 94 -1.42 10.10 -13.21
N VAL A 95 -2.26 9.28 -13.85
CA VAL A 95 -2.74 9.52 -15.23
C VAL A 95 -3.55 10.81 -15.31
N ASP A 96 -4.44 11.05 -14.36
CA ASP A 96 -5.24 12.28 -14.30
C ASP A 96 -4.36 13.52 -14.13
N LEU A 97 -3.34 13.42 -13.26
CA LEU A 97 -2.38 14.49 -13.05
C LEU A 97 -1.55 14.80 -14.31
N ILE A 98 -1.11 13.77 -15.03
CA ILE A 98 -0.40 13.93 -16.31
C ILE A 98 -1.32 14.59 -17.34
N SER A 99 -2.57 14.15 -17.43
CA SER A 99 -3.55 14.68 -18.38
C SER A 99 -3.86 16.15 -18.09
N ALA A 100 -4.03 16.50 -16.81
CA ALA A 100 -4.23 17.88 -16.38
C ALA A 100 -3.02 18.78 -16.66
N ALA A 101 -1.80 18.27 -16.47
CA ALA A 101 -0.57 18.98 -16.80
C ALA A 101 -0.42 19.25 -18.30
N HIS A 102 -0.81 18.29 -19.16
CA HIS A 102 -0.81 18.49 -20.62
C HIS A 102 -1.91 19.41 -21.12
N ALA A 103 -3.08 19.41 -20.45
CA ALA A 103 -4.19 20.28 -20.81
C ALA A 103 -3.90 21.77 -20.54
N GLY A 104 -2.90 22.09 -19.70
CA GLY A 104 -2.51 23.47 -19.39
C GLY A 104 -3.55 24.25 -18.57
N ASP A 105 -4.56 23.57 -18.02
CA ASP A 105 -5.61 24.18 -17.20
C ASP A 105 -5.16 24.19 -15.73
N PRO A 106 -4.88 25.37 -15.14
CA PRO A 106 -4.33 25.48 -13.78
C PRO A 106 -5.31 25.01 -12.71
N LEU A 107 -6.63 25.11 -12.93
CA LEU A 107 -7.63 24.61 -11.99
C LEU A 107 -7.66 23.08 -11.98
N LYS A 108 -7.69 22.46 -13.17
CA LYS A 108 -7.62 20.99 -13.28
C LYS A 108 -6.32 20.45 -12.72
N LEU A 109 -5.21 21.14 -12.97
CA LEU A 109 -3.90 20.74 -12.44
C LEU A 109 -3.88 20.73 -10.91
N ARG A 110 -4.41 21.77 -10.26
CA ARG A 110 -4.51 21.84 -8.79
C ARG A 110 -5.41 20.77 -8.21
N VAL A 111 -6.57 20.51 -8.83
CA VAL A 111 -7.49 19.45 -8.40
C VAL A 111 -6.83 18.07 -8.52
N ALA A 112 -6.21 17.78 -9.66
CA ALA A 112 -5.52 16.51 -9.88
C ALA A 112 -4.31 16.33 -8.94
N ALA A 113 -3.53 17.39 -8.71
CA ALA A 113 -2.39 17.38 -7.79
C ALA A 113 -2.83 17.12 -6.35
N ARG A 114 -3.94 17.73 -5.93
CA ARG A 114 -4.54 17.50 -4.62
C ARG A 114 -5.02 16.06 -4.48
N SER A 115 -5.76 15.54 -5.46
CA SER A 115 -6.26 14.16 -5.51
C SER A 115 -5.10 13.17 -5.39
N PHE A 116 -4.08 13.32 -6.25
CA PHE A 116 -2.86 12.51 -6.24
C PHE A 116 -2.14 12.57 -4.88
N GLY A 117 -1.96 13.78 -4.32
CA GLY A 117 -1.31 13.97 -3.03
C GLY A 117 -2.07 13.31 -1.88
N THR A 118 -3.40 13.42 -1.86
CA THR A 118 -4.24 12.72 -0.86
C THR A 118 -4.14 11.21 -0.98
N THR A 119 -4.21 10.66 -2.19
CA THR A 119 -4.09 9.21 -2.43
C THR A 119 -2.71 8.70 -2.01
N LEU A 120 -1.65 9.44 -2.35
CA LEU A 120 -0.28 9.12 -1.93
C LEU A 120 -0.11 9.13 -0.40
N LEU A 121 -0.78 10.05 0.30
CA LEU A 121 -0.78 10.13 1.76
C LEU A 121 -1.67 9.05 2.40
N MET A 122 -2.79 8.67 1.78
CA MET A 122 -3.66 7.59 2.28
C MET A 122 -3.00 6.22 2.19
N ALA A 123 -2.22 5.97 1.14
CA ALA A 123 -1.30 4.83 1.02
C ALA A 123 -0.23 4.80 2.13
N SER A 124 -0.26 5.80 3.01
CA SER A 124 0.46 5.86 4.26
C SER A 124 -0.47 5.89 5.49
N THR A 125 -1.59 5.13 5.63
CA THR A 125 -2.32 4.96 6.94
C THR A 125 -2.29 3.59 7.71
N ALA A 126 -2.50 3.58 9.05
CA ALA A 126 -1.77 2.74 10.05
C ALA A 126 -2.25 1.32 10.35
N PHE A 127 -3.38 0.83 9.83
CA PHE A 127 -3.88 -0.48 10.26
C PHE A 127 -3.33 -1.69 9.48
N ASN A 128 -2.46 -1.48 8.48
CA ASN A 128 -1.68 -2.55 7.84
C ASN A 128 -0.38 -2.07 7.16
N THR A 129 0.37 -1.17 7.84
CA THR A 129 1.69 -0.66 7.40
C THR A 129 1.80 -0.22 5.93
N ARG A 130 1.08 0.86 5.57
CA ARG A 130 1.62 2.05 4.86
C ARG A 130 2.74 1.73 3.86
N VAL A 131 2.39 1.27 2.65
CA VAL A 131 3.31 0.84 1.58
C VAL A 131 4.42 1.86 1.31
N LEU A 132 4.20 3.14 1.61
CA LEU A 132 5.16 4.22 1.39
C LEU A 132 5.65 4.89 2.69
N PRO A 133 6.93 5.30 2.77
CA PRO A 133 7.45 6.06 3.89
C PRO A 133 6.73 7.39 4.02
N ARG A 134 6.22 7.67 5.22
CA ARG A 134 5.46 8.90 5.51
C ARG A 134 6.22 10.17 5.14
N ARG A 135 7.52 10.25 5.47
CA ARG A 135 8.36 11.42 5.17
C ARG A 135 8.49 11.66 3.67
N SER A 136 8.84 10.62 2.90
CA SER A 136 9.00 10.69 1.43
C SER A 136 7.69 10.93 0.69
N ALA A 137 6.60 10.29 1.12
CA ALA A 137 5.27 10.50 0.53
C ALA A 137 4.78 11.93 0.78
N ARG A 138 4.94 12.42 2.01
CA ARG A 138 4.56 13.80 2.37
C ARG A 138 5.41 14.83 1.65
N SER A 139 6.73 14.66 1.60
CA SER A 139 7.61 15.61 0.91
C SER A 139 7.30 15.68 -0.58
N PHE A 140 7.06 14.53 -1.23
CA PHE A 140 6.68 14.50 -2.64
C PHE A 140 5.29 15.09 -2.89
N ALA A 141 4.29 14.78 -2.05
CA ALA A 141 2.95 15.35 -2.16
C ALA A 141 2.97 16.89 -2.02
N LEU A 142 3.71 17.42 -1.04
CA LEU A 142 3.87 18.87 -0.85
C LEU A 142 4.59 19.52 -2.03
N ARG A 143 5.60 18.86 -2.60
CA ARG A 143 6.29 19.34 -3.81
C ARG A 143 5.35 19.43 -5.00
N VAL A 144 4.61 18.34 -5.30
CA VAL A 144 3.64 18.31 -6.40
C VAL A 144 2.54 19.37 -6.22
N PHE A 145 2.08 19.58 -4.99
CA PHE A 145 1.11 20.61 -4.67
C PHE A 145 1.67 22.03 -4.91
N GLY A 146 2.87 22.33 -4.38
CA GLY A 146 3.52 23.62 -4.57
C GLY A 146 3.84 23.92 -6.03
N GLU A 147 4.28 22.91 -6.80
CA GLU A 147 4.52 23.04 -8.25
C GLU A 147 3.21 23.29 -9.02
N ALA A 148 2.12 22.58 -8.69
CA ALA A 148 0.81 22.81 -9.30
C ALA A 148 0.22 24.19 -8.96
N GLU A 149 0.53 24.76 -7.79
CA GLU A 149 0.16 26.13 -7.45
C GLU A 149 0.95 27.16 -8.25
N ALA A 150 2.24 26.90 -8.49
CA ALA A 150 3.19 27.74 -9.22
C ALA A 150 3.13 27.58 -10.76
N GLU A 151 1.94 27.28 -11.30
CA GLU A 151 1.63 27.23 -12.74
C GLU A 151 2.15 26.00 -13.52
N GLY A 152 2.78 25.01 -12.89
CA GLY A 152 3.18 23.81 -13.62
C GLY A 152 4.07 22.83 -12.86
N LEU A 153 3.95 21.55 -13.21
CA LEU A 153 4.81 20.50 -12.66
C LEU A 153 6.21 20.55 -13.27
N SER A 154 7.23 20.36 -12.43
CA SER A 154 8.61 20.27 -12.91
C SER A 154 8.80 18.99 -13.76
N PRO A 155 9.74 18.99 -14.73
CA PRO A 155 10.05 17.80 -15.52
C PRO A 155 10.48 16.61 -14.64
N ALA A 156 11.09 16.89 -13.48
CA ALA A 156 11.49 15.86 -12.52
C ALA A 156 10.28 15.20 -11.86
N SER A 157 9.32 15.99 -11.37
CA SER A 157 8.07 15.49 -10.79
C SER A 157 7.23 14.73 -11.82
N LEU A 158 7.12 15.27 -13.05
CA LEU A 158 6.41 14.61 -14.15
C LEU A 158 6.99 13.23 -14.48
N ARG A 159 8.31 13.06 -14.51
CA ARG A 159 8.94 11.74 -14.73
C ARG A 159 8.56 10.73 -13.66
N VAL A 160 8.51 11.16 -12.39
CA VAL A 160 8.08 10.29 -11.28
C VAL A 160 6.61 9.91 -11.43
N VAL A 161 5.73 10.89 -11.69
CA VAL A 161 4.29 10.65 -11.88
C VAL A 161 4.02 9.76 -13.09
N GLN A 162 4.71 9.98 -14.23
CA GLN A 162 4.66 9.09 -15.40
C GLN A 162 5.12 7.68 -15.07
N GLY A 163 6.16 7.54 -14.26
CA GLY A 163 6.62 6.24 -13.77
C GLY A 163 5.57 5.54 -12.91
N LEU A 164 4.80 6.28 -12.10
CA LEU A 164 3.71 5.74 -11.28
C LEU A 164 2.49 5.36 -12.13
N ALA A 165 2.13 6.17 -13.13
CA ALA A 165 1.06 5.86 -14.07
C ALA A 165 1.29 4.54 -14.82
N ARG A 166 2.55 4.20 -15.11
CA ARG A 166 2.93 2.93 -15.78
C ARG A 166 2.93 1.70 -14.86
N MET A 167 2.58 1.83 -13.59
CA MET A 167 2.63 0.69 -12.66
C MET A 167 1.54 -0.37 -12.89
N VAL A 168 0.49 -0.03 -13.63
CA VAL A 168 -0.70 -0.88 -13.83
C VAL A 168 -0.98 -1.11 -15.33
N ALA A 169 -0.12 -0.57 -16.20
CA ALA A 169 -0.11 -0.84 -17.63
C ALA A 169 0.61 -2.16 -17.95
#